data_AF-A0A7J7PYW1-F1
#
_entry.id   AF-A0A7J7PYW1-F1
#
_cell.length_a   1.000
_cell.length_b   1.000
_cell.length_c   1.000
_cell.angle_alpha   90.00
_cell.angle_beta   90.00
_cell.angle_gamma   90.00
#
_symmetry.space_group_name_H-M   'P 1'
#
loop_
_entity.id
_entity.type
_entity.pdbx_description
1 polymer ?
#
loop_
_entity_poly.entity_id
_entity_poly.type
_entity_poly.pdbx_seq_one_letter_code
_entity_poly.pdbx_strand_id
1 'polypeptide(L)'
;MVMFTPATALVGGLVLGTATAGKLMVSGRILGISGAVKGFVQGSVTSWRVAFMLGMLAGAFGAARSVPADNAGFDVLPDTFTPRCPRGLLVGLGAALGNGCTSGHGISGNARLSPRSLVFTLMFMVAGMAAATLTNSAAAVGIAPLAARLVWPHSDVLRWGLLLLGSAVLTMAALAGIAKQVRSHQVVSLAAEFASGALFSFGLVYTGMVRPTKVIAFLSPTHPAWDPSLAFVMGGALLVALPAFQTVMRRDDITRPFASHHSLFQPTAAQTPSWC
;
A
#
# COMPACT_ATOMS: atom_id res chain seq x y z
N MET A 1 -0.66 -12.44 -22.05
CA MET A 1 0.29 -13.30 -21.29
C MET A 1 0.71 -12.56 -20.03
N VAL A 2 0.79 -13.23 -18.89
CA VAL A 2 1.23 -12.62 -17.62
C VAL A 2 2.76 -12.61 -17.57
N MET A 3 3.35 -11.47 -17.22
CA MET A 3 4.80 -11.31 -17.10
C MET A 3 5.20 -11.34 -15.63
N PHE A 4 6.10 -12.24 -15.24
CA PHE A 4 6.71 -12.24 -13.90
C PHE A 4 7.87 -11.24 -13.87
N THR A 5 7.77 -10.21 -13.02
CA THR A 5 8.71 -9.07 -12.98
C THR A 5 9.23 -8.82 -11.56
N PRO A 6 10.12 -9.69 -11.04
CA PRO A 6 10.52 -9.65 -9.62
C PRO A 6 11.30 -8.39 -9.24
N ALA A 7 12.17 -7.89 -10.13
CA ALA A 7 13.01 -6.73 -9.84
C ALA A 7 12.20 -5.43 -9.69
N THR A 8 11.26 -5.16 -10.59
CA THR A 8 10.38 -3.97 -10.52
C THR A 8 9.44 -4.07 -9.33
N ALA A 9 8.92 -5.27 -9.04
CA ALA A 9 8.12 -5.54 -7.85
C ALA A 9 8.89 -5.24 -6.56
N LEU A 10 10.15 -5.69 -6.45
CA LEU A 10 10.99 -5.42 -5.30
C LEU A 10 11.26 -3.92 -5.13
N VAL A 11 11.69 -3.22 -6.19
CA VAL A 11 12.00 -1.78 -6.13
C VAL A 11 10.76 -0.97 -5.76
N GLY A 12 9.62 -1.25 -6.39
CA GLY A 12 8.38 -0.59 -6.03
C GLY A 12 7.92 -0.92 -4.60
N GLY A 13 8.14 -2.17 -4.14
CA GLY A 13 7.96 -2.54 -2.74
C GLY A 13 8.79 -1.68 -1.79
N LEU A 14 10.09 -1.49 -2.08
CA LEU A 14 10.97 -0.60 -1.30
C LEU A 14 10.40 0.83 -1.24
N VAL A 15 9.85 1.35 -2.34
CA VAL A 15 9.20 2.68 -2.38
C VAL A 15 7.95 2.73 -1.49
N LEU A 16 7.10 1.69 -1.49
CA LEU A 16 5.95 1.61 -0.60
C LEU A 16 6.39 1.56 0.88
N GLY A 17 7.47 0.83 1.16
CA GLY A 17 8.09 0.73 2.47
C GLY A 17 8.65 2.07 2.95
N THR A 18 9.38 2.81 2.11
CA THR A 18 9.91 4.15 2.45
C THR A 18 8.80 5.16 2.66
N ALA A 19 7.73 5.14 1.85
CA ALA A 19 6.56 6.00 2.05
C ALA A 19 5.86 5.71 3.39
N THR A 20 5.72 4.44 3.75
CA THR A 20 5.07 3.99 4.99
C THR A 20 5.91 4.32 6.23
N ALA A 21 7.21 4.03 6.18
CA ALA A 21 8.17 4.35 7.23
C ALA A 21 8.32 5.86 7.42
N GLY A 22 8.50 6.61 6.33
CA GLY A 22 8.65 8.06 6.35
C GLY A 22 7.44 8.77 6.94
N LYS A 23 6.22 8.34 6.56
CA LYS A 23 4.98 8.85 7.16
C LYS A 23 4.95 8.64 8.67
N LEU A 24 5.26 7.43 9.15
CA LEU A 24 5.30 7.14 10.58
C LEU A 24 6.32 8.04 11.30
N MET A 25 7.52 8.19 10.76
CA MET A 25 8.59 8.95 11.40
C MET A 25 8.30 10.45 11.47
N VAL A 26 7.68 11.02 10.43
CA VAL A 26 7.46 12.47 10.33
C VAL A 26 6.13 12.89 10.96
N SER A 27 5.03 12.20 10.62
CA SER A 27 3.69 12.58 11.08
C SER A 27 3.21 11.79 12.30
N GLY A 28 3.86 10.67 12.62
CA GLY A 28 3.41 9.77 13.68
C GLY A 28 2.23 8.90 13.34
N ARG A 29 1.64 9.06 12.16
CA ARG A 29 0.43 8.35 11.79
C ARG A 29 0.79 7.10 11.02
N ILE A 30 0.16 6.00 11.39
CA ILE A 30 0.26 4.74 10.65
C ILE A 30 -0.38 4.93 9.26
N LEU A 31 0.27 4.42 8.22
CA LEU A 31 -0.29 4.44 6.87
C LEU A 31 -1.43 3.42 6.77
N GLY A 32 -2.62 3.90 6.38
CA GLY A 32 -3.80 3.06 6.15
C GLY A 32 -4.83 3.73 5.25
N ILE A 33 -4.98 3.22 4.02
CA ILE A 33 -5.87 3.82 3.00
C ILE A 33 -7.34 3.66 3.40
N SER A 34 -7.79 2.45 3.77
CA SER A 34 -9.18 2.26 4.22
C SER A 34 -9.50 3.07 5.47
N GLY A 35 -8.52 3.28 6.35
CA GLY A 35 -8.67 4.18 7.48
C GLY A 35 -8.94 5.61 7.00
N ALA A 36 -8.12 6.12 6.07
CA ALA A 36 -8.29 7.43 5.43
C ALA A 36 -9.69 7.62 4.82
N VAL A 37 -10.10 6.67 3.96
CA VAL A 37 -11.40 6.67 3.26
C VAL A 37 -12.59 6.53 4.22
N LYS A 38 -12.54 5.60 5.17
CA LYS A 38 -13.58 5.41 6.20
C LYS A 38 -13.83 6.71 6.98
N GLY A 39 -12.77 7.48 7.24
CA GLY A 39 -12.91 8.78 7.88
C GLY A 39 -13.78 9.76 7.10
N PHE A 40 -13.67 9.82 5.78
CA PHE A 40 -14.54 10.65 4.93
C PHE A 40 -15.99 10.16 4.96
N VAL A 41 -16.21 8.85 4.90
CA VAL A 41 -17.55 8.25 4.96
C VAL A 41 -18.23 8.56 6.29
N GLN A 42 -17.47 8.61 7.38
CA GLN A 42 -17.97 8.96 8.73
C GLN A 42 -18.04 10.47 9.00
N GLY A 43 -17.79 11.33 7.99
CA GLY A 43 -17.84 12.80 8.15
C GLY A 43 -16.62 13.44 8.82
N SER A 44 -15.57 12.66 9.14
CA SER A 44 -14.34 13.16 9.76
C SER A 44 -13.34 13.72 8.72
N VAL A 45 -13.70 14.84 8.11
CA VAL A 45 -12.87 15.53 7.10
C VAL A 45 -11.74 16.30 7.78
N THR A 46 -10.64 15.61 8.08
CA THR A 46 -9.43 16.22 8.66
C THR A 46 -8.41 16.60 7.59
N SER A 47 -7.64 17.66 7.80
CA SER A 47 -6.64 18.18 6.86
C SER A 47 -5.61 17.12 6.40
N TRP A 48 -5.15 16.25 7.30
CA TRP A 48 -4.19 15.19 6.94
C TRP A 48 -4.79 14.13 6.00
N ARG A 49 -6.07 13.79 6.15
CA ARG A 49 -6.76 12.82 5.26
C ARG A 49 -6.90 13.39 3.86
N VAL A 50 -7.25 14.67 3.76
CA VAL A 50 -7.34 15.40 2.50
C VAL A 50 -5.97 15.45 1.83
N ALA A 51 -4.93 15.87 2.56
CA ALA A 51 -3.56 15.90 2.06
C ALA A 51 -3.11 14.52 1.54
N PHE A 52 -3.35 13.45 2.30
CA PHE A 52 -2.99 12.08 1.90
C PHE A 52 -3.76 11.60 0.65
N MET A 53 -5.06 11.89 0.55
CA MET A 53 -5.87 11.53 -0.65
C MET A 53 -5.47 12.34 -1.88
N LEU A 54 -5.24 13.64 -1.74
CA LEU A 54 -4.73 14.48 -2.83
C LEU A 54 -3.33 14.01 -3.27
N GLY A 55 -2.49 13.62 -2.32
CA GLY A 55 -1.20 12.98 -2.60
C GLY A 55 -1.38 11.72 -3.43
N MET A 56 -2.25 10.80 -3.02
CA MET A 56 -2.53 9.56 -3.77
C MET A 56 -3.00 9.84 -5.22
N LEU A 57 -3.87 10.83 -5.41
CA LEU A 57 -4.35 11.24 -6.74
C LEU A 57 -3.20 11.84 -7.58
N ALA A 58 -2.42 12.75 -7.00
CA ALA A 58 -1.28 13.37 -7.67
C ALA A 58 -0.21 12.34 -8.03
N GLY A 59 0.07 11.37 -7.15
CA GLY A 59 1.01 10.29 -7.38
C GLY A 59 0.56 9.33 -8.48
N ALA A 60 -0.72 8.93 -8.49
CA ALA A 60 -1.29 8.13 -9.56
C ALA A 60 -1.18 8.85 -10.91
N PHE A 61 -1.56 10.12 -10.94
CA PHE A 61 -1.52 10.95 -12.14
C PHE A 61 -0.08 11.14 -12.66
N GLY A 62 0.87 11.45 -11.77
CA GLY A 62 2.29 11.55 -12.10
C GLY A 62 2.85 10.25 -12.64
N ALA A 63 2.53 9.11 -11.99
CA ALA A 63 2.98 7.80 -12.46
C ALA A 63 2.42 7.45 -13.84
N ALA A 64 1.14 7.74 -14.09
CA ALA A 64 0.52 7.50 -15.39
C ALA A 64 1.16 8.28 -16.55
N ARG A 65 1.83 9.41 -16.25
CA ARG A 65 2.54 10.23 -17.26
C ARG A 65 4.02 9.91 -17.37
N SER A 66 4.64 9.43 -16.31
CA SER A 66 6.11 9.31 -16.21
C SER A 66 6.62 7.88 -16.26
N VAL A 67 5.82 6.89 -15.85
CA VAL A 67 6.23 5.48 -15.90
C VAL A 67 6.14 4.99 -17.35
N PRO A 68 7.18 4.29 -17.86
CA PRO A 68 7.13 3.67 -19.19
C PRO A 68 5.86 2.83 -19.40
N ALA A 69 5.27 2.95 -20.59
CA ALA A 69 3.92 2.43 -20.90
C ALA A 69 3.77 0.92 -20.70
N ASP A 70 4.86 0.16 -20.84
CA ASP A 70 4.95 -1.28 -20.57
C ASP A 70 4.59 -1.62 -19.11
N ASN A 71 4.85 -0.71 -18.17
CA ASN A 71 4.57 -0.89 -16.74
C ASN A 71 3.43 0.00 -16.21
N ALA A 72 3.09 1.10 -16.89
CA ALA A 72 2.06 2.06 -16.46
C ALA A 72 0.61 1.69 -16.85
N GLY A 73 0.41 0.68 -17.71
CA GLY A 73 -0.92 0.37 -18.24
C GLY A 73 -1.93 -0.13 -17.20
N PHE A 74 -3.16 0.37 -17.27
CA PHE A 74 -4.37 -0.28 -16.75
C PHE A 74 -4.83 -1.31 -17.78
N ASP A 75 -5.18 -2.52 -17.36
CA ASP A 75 -5.74 -3.50 -18.30
C ASP A 75 -7.13 -3.05 -18.73
N VAL A 76 -7.35 -2.93 -20.04
CA VAL A 76 -8.71 -2.87 -20.59
C VAL A 76 -9.28 -4.27 -20.46
N LEU A 77 -10.19 -4.45 -19.51
CA LEU A 77 -10.79 -5.75 -19.25
C LEU A 77 -11.83 -6.09 -20.34
N PRO A 78 -11.94 -7.36 -20.73
CA PRO A 78 -12.96 -7.78 -21.70
C PRO A 78 -14.38 -7.54 -21.17
N ASP A 79 -15.37 -7.38 -22.05
CA ASP A 79 -16.77 -7.08 -21.68
C ASP A 79 -17.42 -8.12 -20.75
N THR A 80 -16.89 -9.36 -20.74
CA THR A 80 -17.22 -10.44 -19.80
C THR A 80 -16.86 -10.09 -18.35
N PHE A 81 -15.87 -9.22 -18.16
CA PHE A 81 -15.52 -8.59 -16.90
C PHE A 81 -16.39 -7.35 -16.70
N THR A 82 -17.71 -7.51 -16.77
CA THR A 82 -18.64 -6.42 -16.50
C THR A 82 -18.35 -5.88 -15.08
N PRO A 83 -18.18 -4.55 -14.90
CA PRO A 83 -17.79 -3.98 -13.62
C PRO A 83 -18.93 -4.17 -12.63
N ARG A 84 -18.83 -5.24 -11.84
CA ARG A 84 -19.71 -5.44 -10.69
C ARG A 84 -19.19 -4.52 -9.59
N CYS A 85 -19.73 -3.30 -9.52
CA CYS A 85 -19.71 -2.44 -8.34
C CYS A 85 -19.82 -3.22 -7.00
N PRO A 86 -20.59 -4.33 -6.86
CA PRO A 86 -20.60 -5.11 -5.62
C PRO A 86 -19.26 -5.74 -5.23
N ARG A 87 -18.35 -6.07 -6.16
CA ARG A 87 -17.07 -6.73 -5.78
C ARG A 87 -16.14 -5.78 -5.01
N GLY A 88 -15.98 -4.54 -5.50
CA GLY A 88 -15.24 -3.50 -4.79
C GLY A 88 -15.90 -3.12 -3.47
N LEU A 89 -17.24 -3.06 -3.43
CA LEU A 89 -18.01 -2.83 -2.21
C LEU A 89 -17.78 -3.93 -1.17
N LEU A 90 -17.78 -5.21 -1.57
CA LEU A 90 -17.52 -6.34 -0.67
C LEU A 90 -16.10 -6.31 -0.10
N VAL A 91 -15.10 -5.99 -0.92
CA VAL A 91 -13.72 -5.80 -0.43
C VAL A 91 -13.64 -4.62 0.53
N GLY A 92 -14.32 -3.51 0.22
CA GLY A 92 -14.43 -2.35 1.09
C GLY A 92 -15.10 -2.67 2.43
N LEU A 93 -16.22 -3.42 2.39
CA LEU A 93 -16.94 -3.88 3.58
C LEU A 93 -16.07 -4.82 4.42
N GLY A 94 -15.38 -5.78 3.79
CA GLY A 94 -14.43 -6.66 4.48
C GLY A 94 -13.29 -5.89 5.16
N ALA A 95 -12.71 -4.90 4.48
CA ALA A 95 -11.70 -4.02 5.06
C ALA A 95 -12.26 -3.17 6.22
N ALA A 96 -13.52 -2.74 6.12
CA ALA A 96 -14.19 -2.00 7.19
C ALA A 96 -14.45 -2.87 8.43
N LEU A 97 -14.93 -4.10 8.25
CA LEU A 97 -15.16 -5.09 9.31
C LEU A 97 -13.84 -5.52 9.99
N GLY A 98 -12.77 -5.66 9.20
CA GLY A 98 -11.42 -5.95 9.70
C GLY A 98 -10.75 -4.79 10.43
N ASN A 99 -11.35 -3.60 10.41
CA ASN A 99 -10.77 -2.34 10.87
C ASN A 99 -9.42 -2.00 10.19
N GLY A 100 -9.24 -2.42 8.93
CA GLY A 100 -8.01 -2.19 8.19
C GLY A 100 -7.99 -2.84 6.80
N CYS A 101 -7.05 -2.41 5.96
CA CYS A 101 -6.82 -2.94 4.62
C CYS A 101 -5.48 -3.68 4.53
N THR A 102 -5.17 -4.23 3.36
CA THR A 102 -3.88 -4.86 3.06
C THR A 102 -2.68 -3.92 3.23
N SER A 103 -2.80 -2.62 2.97
CA SER A 103 -1.69 -1.68 3.24
C SER A 103 -1.53 -1.38 4.74
N GLY A 104 -2.64 -1.34 5.49
CA GLY A 104 -2.63 -1.13 6.93
C GLY A 104 -2.17 -2.36 7.72
N HIS A 105 -2.76 -3.52 7.47
CA HIS A 105 -2.39 -4.78 8.12
C HIS A 105 -1.18 -5.45 7.48
N GLY A 106 -1.15 -5.54 6.16
CA GLY A 106 -0.10 -6.25 5.44
C GLY A 106 1.27 -5.58 5.51
N ILE A 107 1.35 -4.24 5.39
CA ILE A 107 2.61 -3.50 5.50
C ILE A 107 2.79 -3.00 6.94
N SER A 108 2.02 -2.00 7.36
CA SER A 108 2.24 -1.34 8.66
C SER A 108 2.03 -2.26 9.87
N GLY A 109 1.01 -3.13 9.83
CA GLY A 109 0.64 -4.00 10.94
C GLY A 109 1.56 -5.21 11.11
N ASN A 110 2.07 -5.77 10.01
CA ASN A 110 3.09 -6.82 10.02
C ASN A 110 4.48 -6.26 10.34
N ALA A 111 4.80 -5.02 9.96
CA ALA A 111 6.01 -4.33 10.38
C ALA A 111 6.11 -4.16 11.91
N ARG A 112 4.96 -4.16 12.60
CA ARG A 112 4.85 -4.14 14.06
C ARG A 112 4.94 -5.52 14.72
N LEU A 113 5.06 -6.59 13.92
CA LEU A 113 5.06 -7.98 14.37
C LEU A 113 3.82 -8.35 15.21
N SER A 114 2.67 -7.73 14.93
CA SER A 114 1.44 -8.00 15.69
C SER A 114 0.73 -9.27 15.18
N PRO A 115 0.44 -10.25 16.06
CA PRO A 115 -0.18 -11.52 15.65
C PRO A 115 -1.57 -11.32 15.04
N ARG A 116 -2.34 -10.36 15.54
CA ARG A 116 -3.65 -9.98 14.98
C ARG A 116 -3.54 -9.57 13.50
N SER A 117 -2.49 -8.81 13.14
CA SER A 117 -2.32 -8.33 11.77
C SER A 117 -1.86 -9.42 10.82
N LEU A 118 -1.00 -10.31 11.30
CA LEU A 118 -0.58 -11.49 10.54
C LEU A 118 -1.78 -12.38 10.23
N VAL A 119 -2.60 -12.70 11.24
CA VAL A 119 -3.83 -13.50 11.05
C VAL A 119 -4.77 -12.82 10.05
N PHE A 120 -5.02 -11.51 10.18
CA PHE A 120 -5.90 -10.80 9.25
C PHE A 120 -5.36 -10.82 7.81
N THR A 121 -4.05 -10.61 7.64
CA THR A 121 -3.42 -10.65 6.31
C THR A 121 -3.52 -12.04 5.69
N LEU A 122 -3.28 -13.09 6.48
CA LEU A 122 -3.40 -14.49 6.04
C LEU A 122 -4.86 -14.83 5.67
N MET A 123 -5.83 -14.47 6.51
CA MET A 123 -7.25 -14.67 6.23
C MET A 123 -7.69 -13.96 4.94
N PHE A 124 -7.25 -12.71 4.74
CA PHE A 124 -7.54 -11.97 3.52
C PHE A 124 -6.93 -12.65 2.29
N MET A 125 -5.69 -13.15 2.40
CA MET A 125 -5.03 -13.87 1.32
C MET A 125 -5.76 -15.17 0.97
N VAL A 126 -6.10 -15.98 1.98
CA VAL A 126 -6.82 -17.24 1.80
C VAL A 126 -8.21 -17.00 1.20
N ALA A 127 -8.95 -16.00 1.70
CA ALA A 127 -10.23 -15.63 1.14
C ALA A 127 -10.12 -15.15 -0.32
N GLY A 128 -9.08 -14.37 -0.65
CA GLY A 128 -8.79 -13.94 -2.01
C GLY A 128 -8.47 -15.11 -2.94
N MET A 129 -7.64 -16.06 -2.49
CA MET A 129 -7.30 -17.27 -3.26
C MET A 129 -8.52 -18.17 -3.46
N ALA A 130 -9.33 -18.36 -2.42
CA ALA A 130 -10.58 -19.11 -2.50
C ALA A 130 -11.56 -18.44 -3.48
N ALA A 131 -11.77 -17.14 -3.35
CA ALA A 131 -12.64 -16.39 -4.26
C ALA A 131 -12.16 -16.45 -5.71
N ALA A 132 -10.86 -16.28 -5.97
CA ALA A 132 -10.27 -16.35 -7.30
C ALA A 132 -10.48 -17.73 -7.95
N THR A 133 -10.28 -18.79 -7.16
CA THR A 133 -10.45 -20.19 -7.60
C THR A 133 -11.91 -20.53 -7.85
N LEU A 134 -12.80 -20.23 -6.88
CA LEU A 134 -14.23 -20.55 -6.96
C LEU A 134 -14.95 -19.80 -8.08
N THR A 135 -14.54 -18.57 -8.37
CA THR A 135 -15.14 -17.75 -9.43
C THR A 135 -14.43 -17.89 -10.79
N ASN A 136 -13.41 -18.74 -10.88
CA ASN A 136 -12.53 -18.86 -12.03
C ASN A 136 -12.09 -17.48 -12.57
N SER A 137 -11.65 -16.61 -11.65
CA SER A 137 -11.30 -15.22 -11.95
C SER A 137 -10.21 -15.09 -13.02
N ALA A 138 -9.32 -16.08 -13.13
CA ALA A 138 -8.27 -16.11 -14.15
C ALA A 138 -8.85 -16.17 -15.57
N ALA A 139 -9.85 -17.03 -15.80
CA ALA A 139 -10.55 -17.08 -17.09
C ALA A 139 -11.38 -15.82 -17.34
N ALA A 140 -12.03 -15.28 -16.31
CA ALA A 140 -12.86 -14.07 -16.42
C ALA A 140 -12.06 -12.82 -16.86
N VAL A 141 -10.76 -12.79 -16.58
CA VAL A 141 -9.84 -11.71 -16.96
C VAL A 141 -9.04 -12.03 -18.23
N GLY A 142 -9.30 -13.19 -18.87
CA GLY A 142 -8.65 -13.57 -20.12
C GLY A 142 -7.19 -14.01 -19.96
N ILE A 143 -6.83 -14.55 -18.79
CA ILE A 143 -5.48 -15.07 -18.55
C ILE A 143 -5.32 -16.40 -19.30
N ALA A 144 -4.50 -16.42 -20.34
CA ALA A 144 -4.18 -17.64 -21.07
C ALA A 144 -3.49 -18.68 -20.15
N PRO A 145 -3.73 -20.00 -20.34
CA PRO A 145 -3.17 -21.08 -19.53
C PRO A 145 -1.69 -21.37 -19.89
N LEU A 146 -0.90 -20.32 -20.03
CA LEU A 146 0.52 -20.37 -20.34
C LEU A 146 1.30 -19.95 -19.09
N ALA A 147 2.45 -20.59 -18.86
CA ALA A 147 3.32 -20.25 -17.74
C ALA A 147 3.69 -18.76 -17.77
N ALA A 148 3.72 -18.12 -16.59
CA ALA A 148 4.14 -16.74 -16.48
C ALA A 148 5.59 -16.61 -16.99
N ARG A 149 5.81 -15.72 -17.95
CA ARG A 149 7.15 -15.52 -18.50
C ARG A 149 7.95 -14.63 -17.57
N LEU A 150 9.09 -15.11 -17.08
CA LEU A 150 10.06 -14.27 -16.39
C LEU A 150 10.59 -13.22 -17.37
N VAL A 151 10.38 -11.95 -17.05
CA VAL A 151 10.85 -10.82 -17.84
C VAL A 151 11.81 -10.00 -16.98
N TRP A 152 13.05 -9.91 -17.43
CA TRP A 152 14.01 -8.99 -16.83
C TRP A 152 13.73 -7.56 -17.32
N PRO A 153 13.68 -6.56 -16.42
CA PRO A 153 13.40 -5.20 -16.84
C PRO A 153 14.51 -4.67 -17.77
N HIS A 154 14.12 -3.87 -18.76
CA HIS A 154 15.06 -3.06 -19.52
C HIS A 154 15.81 -2.10 -18.57
N SER A 155 17.03 -1.72 -18.94
CA SER A 155 17.88 -0.82 -18.15
C SER A 155 17.17 0.47 -17.76
N ASP A 156 16.30 0.98 -18.62
CA ASP A 156 15.59 2.24 -18.40
C ASP A 156 14.51 2.11 -17.31
N VAL A 157 13.77 0.99 -17.28
CA VAL A 157 12.77 0.72 -16.25
C VAL A 157 13.42 0.59 -14.87
N LEU A 158 14.59 -0.04 -14.80
CA LEU A 158 15.35 -0.16 -13.56
C LEU A 158 15.93 1.18 -13.12
N ARG A 159 16.47 1.99 -14.04
CA ARG A 159 16.92 3.37 -13.77
C ARG A 159 15.78 4.23 -13.22
N TRP A 160 14.61 4.21 -13.86
CA TRP A 160 13.41 4.91 -13.36
C TRP A 160 12.98 4.44 -11.96
N GLY A 161 13.04 3.14 -11.70
CA GLY A 161 12.75 2.59 -10.38
C GLY A 161 13.73 3.06 -9.31
N LEU A 162 15.03 3.07 -9.61
CA LEU A 162 16.06 3.54 -8.70
C LEU A 162 15.98 5.05 -8.45
N LEU A 163 15.67 5.84 -9.49
CA LEU A 163 15.42 7.28 -9.34
C LEU A 163 14.18 7.55 -8.48
N LEU A 164 13.11 6.80 -8.68
CA LEU A 164 11.91 6.86 -7.84
C LEU A 164 12.26 6.54 -6.39
N LEU A 165 12.97 5.44 -6.13
CA LEU A 165 13.40 5.07 -4.78
C LEU A 165 14.30 6.14 -4.15
N GLY A 166 15.29 6.63 -4.90
CA GLY A 166 16.17 7.70 -4.48
C GLY A 166 15.39 8.96 -4.10
N SER A 167 14.47 9.41 -4.96
CA SER A 167 13.60 10.56 -4.67
C SER A 167 12.72 10.32 -3.44
N ALA A 168 12.16 9.11 -3.28
CA ALA A 168 11.30 8.77 -2.14
C ALA A 168 12.07 8.88 -0.81
N VAL A 169 13.28 8.31 -0.78
CA VAL A 169 14.18 8.39 0.38
C VAL A 169 14.58 9.84 0.66
N LEU A 170 15.01 10.58 -0.36
CA LEU A 170 15.43 11.97 -0.22
C LEU A 170 14.29 12.87 0.27
N THR A 171 13.09 12.75 -0.31
CA THR A 171 11.93 13.54 0.13
C THR A 171 11.57 13.25 1.58
N MET A 172 11.53 11.98 1.99
CA MET A 172 11.19 11.63 3.37
C MET A 172 12.29 12.01 4.36
N ALA A 173 13.57 11.86 3.98
CA ALA A 173 14.70 12.29 4.79
C ALA A 173 14.73 13.82 4.94
N ALA A 174 14.47 14.58 3.87
CA ALA A 174 14.38 16.03 3.90
C ALA A 174 13.24 16.50 4.81
N LEU A 175 12.04 15.92 4.68
CA LEU A 175 10.91 16.23 5.55
C LEU A 175 11.20 15.89 7.01
N ALA A 176 11.87 14.77 7.29
CA ALA A 176 12.30 14.41 8.64
C ALA A 176 13.38 15.37 9.20
N GLY A 177 14.29 15.86 8.35
CA GLY A 177 15.28 16.88 8.72
C GLY A 177 14.61 18.22 9.04
N ILE A 178 13.73 18.68 8.16
CA ILE A 178 12.95 19.92 8.35
C ILE A 178 12.07 19.83 9.60
N ALA A 179 11.46 18.67 9.86
CA ALA A 179 10.64 18.45 11.06
C ALA A 179 11.40 18.70 12.38
N LYS A 180 12.72 18.51 12.39
CA LYS A 180 13.58 18.78 13.56
C LYS A 180 13.90 20.26 13.73
N GLN A 181 13.82 21.05 12.67
CA GLN A 181 14.26 22.45 12.65
C GLN A 181 13.09 23.44 12.77
N VAL A 182 11.88 23.04 12.36
CA VAL A 182 10.71 23.92 12.31
C VAL A 182 9.90 23.85 13.59
N ARG A 183 9.52 25.03 14.13
CA ARG A 183 8.71 25.17 15.36
C ARG A 183 7.22 24.83 15.17
N SER A 184 6.71 24.94 13.94
CA SER A 184 5.33 24.59 13.56
C SER A 184 5.28 23.26 12.82
N HIS A 185 4.87 22.20 13.50
CA HIS A 185 4.88 20.85 12.95
C HIS A 185 3.68 20.54 12.05
N GLN A 186 2.68 21.42 11.97
CA GLN A 186 1.47 21.18 11.18
C GLN A 186 1.75 21.12 9.67
N VAL A 187 2.54 22.08 9.14
CA VAL A 187 2.86 22.14 7.71
C VAL A 187 3.71 20.93 7.30
N VAL A 188 4.72 20.59 8.11
CA VAL A 188 5.59 19.45 7.84
C VAL A 188 4.81 18.13 7.89
N SER A 189 3.87 17.99 8.83
CA SER A 189 2.97 16.85 8.85
C SER A 189 2.10 16.79 7.60
N LEU A 190 1.50 17.89 7.15
CA LEU A 190 0.66 17.88 5.94
C LEU A 190 1.47 17.54 4.70
N ALA A 191 2.68 18.07 4.58
CA ALA A 191 3.60 17.76 3.50
C ALA A 191 3.99 16.26 3.51
N ALA A 192 4.24 15.67 4.68
CA ALA A 192 4.53 14.24 4.80
C ALA A 192 3.32 13.35 4.44
N GLU A 193 2.11 13.77 4.79
CA GLU A 193 0.88 13.06 4.43
C GLU A 193 0.65 13.09 2.90
N PHE A 194 0.83 14.26 2.28
CA PHE A 194 0.76 14.38 0.83
C PHE A 194 1.86 13.57 0.12
N ALA A 195 3.12 13.74 0.54
CA ALA A 195 4.27 13.05 -0.07
C ALA A 195 4.15 11.53 0.06
N SER A 196 3.75 11.02 1.24
CA SER A 196 3.56 9.59 1.44
C SER A 196 2.41 9.03 0.60
N GLY A 197 1.30 9.76 0.47
CA GLY A 197 0.21 9.39 -0.44
C GLY A 197 0.68 9.33 -1.89
N ALA A 198 1.42 10.34 -2.34
CA ALA A 198 1.95 10.41 -3.70
C ALA A 198 2.92 9.26 -4.00
N LEU A 199 3.91 9.05 -3.12
CA LEU A 199 4.90 7.97 -3.27
C LEU A 199 4.25 6.58 -3.20
N PHE A 200 3.26 6.39 -2.32
CA PHE A 200 2.55 5.12 -2.20
C PHE A 200 1.78 4.79 -3.47
N SER A 201 1.01 5.75 -3.99
CA SER A 201 0.26 5.58 -5.24
C SER A 201 1.17 5.40 -6.46
N PHE A 202 2.25 6.18 -6.54
CA PHE A 202 3.23 6.07 -7.61
C PHE A 202 3.91 4.68 -7.59
N GLY A 203 4.32 4.21 -6.41
CA GLY A 203 4.88 2.87 -6.23
C GLY A 203 3.91 1.76 -6.66
N LEU A 204 2.62 1.88 -6.32
CA LEU A 204 1.60 0.92 -6.77
C LEU A 204 1.49 0.86 -8.30
N VAL A 205 1.45 2.00 -8.97
CA VAL A 205 1.43 2.06 -10.44
C VAL A 205 2.73 1.49 -11.02
N TYR A 206 3.90 1.86 -10.50
CA TYR A 206 5.20 1.37 -10.96
C TYR A 206 5.34 -0.16 -10.87
N THR A 207 4.83 -0.77 -9.79
CA THR A 207 4.83 -2.25 -9.64
C THR A 207 3.88 -2.97 -10.59
N GLY A 208 2.95 -2.25 -11.23
CA GLY A 208 1.88 -2.85 -12.03
C GLY A 208 0.80 -3.54 -11.21
N MET A 209 0.79 -3.38 -9.87
CA MET A 209 -0.24 -3.95 -8.98
C MET A 209 -1.61 -3.29 -9.10
N VAL A 210 -1.71 -2.30 -9.99
CA VAL A 210 -2.98 -1.71 -10.43
C VAL A 210 -3.66 -2.58 -11.51
N ARG A 211 -2.93 -3.52 -12.12
CA ARG A 211 -3.47 -4.46 -13.10
C ARG A 211 -4.19 -5.62 -12.41
N PRO A 212 -5.48 -5.86 -12.70
CA PRO A 212 -6.20 -7.00 -12.16
C PRO A 212 -5.62 -8.34 -12.63
N THR A 213 -5.05 -8.41 -13.84
CA THR A 213 -4.40 -9.63 -14.36
C THR A 213 -3.27 -10.10 -13.43
N LYS A 214 -2.40 -9.19 -13.02
CA LYS A 214 -1.27 -9.43 -12.09
C LYS A 214 -1.76 -9.92 -10.72
N VAL A 215 -2.76 -9.23 -10.15
CA VAL A 215 -3.28 -9.55 -8.82
C VAL A 215 -3.98 -10.91 -8.82
N ILE A 216 -4.80 -11.21 -9.83
CA ILE A 216 -5.51 -12.48 -9.94
C ILE A 216 -4.55 -13.63 -10.26
N ALA A 217 -3.53 -13.39 -11.10
CA ALA A 217 -2.48 -14.37 -11.36
C ALA A 217 -1.77 -14.80 -10.07
N PHE A 218 -1.50 -13.86 -9.15
CA PHE A 218 -0.94 -14.18 -7.85
C PHE A 218 -1.92 -14.96 -6.94
N LEU A 219 -3.21 -14.58 -6.93
CA LEU A 219 -4.23 -15.25 -6.11
C LEU A 219 -4.67 -16.63 -6.65
N SER A 220 -4.15 -17.07 -7.79
CA SER A 220 -4.52 -18.34 -8.42
C SER A 220 -3.33 -19.31 -8.46
N PRO A 221 -2.85 -19.83 -7.30
CA PRO A 221 -1.65 -20.68 -7.22
C PRO A 221 -1.76 -22.00 -8.00
N THR A 222 -2.98 -22.45 -8.29
CA THR A 222 -3.24 -23.66 -9.07
C THR A 222 -3.23 -23.42 -10.58
N HIS A 223 -3.21 -22.15 -11.03
CA HIS A 223 -3.25 -21.80 -12.45
C HIS A 223 -1.83 -21.79 -13.05
N PRO A 224 -1.61 -22.28 -14.28
CA PRO A 224 -0.27 -22.31 -14.91
C PRO A 224 0.40 -20.93 -14.98
N ALA A 225 -0.38 -19.87 -15.14
CA ALA A 225 0.09 -18.49 -15.22
C ALA A 225 0.32 -17.83 -13.84
N TRP A 226 0.58 -18.61 -12.78
CA TRP A 226 0.80 -18.06 -11.43
C TRP A 226 2.00 -17.11 -11.39
N ASP A 227 1.81 -15.91 -10.81
CA ASP A 227 2.81 -14.84 -10.76
C ASP A 227 3.11 -14.45 -9.30
N PRO A 228 4.30 -14.77 -8.74
CA PRO A 228 4.66 -14.42 -7.36
C PRO A 228 5.07 -12.96 -7.16
N SER A 229 4.95 -12.07 -8.16
CA SER A 229 5.36 -10.65 -8.07
C SER A 229 4.83 -9.93 -6.82
N LEU A 230 3.60 -10.22 -6.37
CA LEU A 230 3.00 -9.56 -5.20
C LEU A 230 3.76 -9.88 -3.90
N ALA A 231 4.29 -11.11 -3.77
CA ALA A 231 5.13 -11.47 -2.64
C ALA A 231 6.42 -10.64 -2.60
N PHE A 232 7.03 -10.33 -3.75
CA PHE A 232 8.21 -9.46 -3.84
C PHE A 232 7.88 -8.00 -3.49
N VAL A 233 6.71 -7.48 -3.90
CA VAL A 233 6.26 -6.15 -3.48
C VAL A 233 6.10 -6.08 -1.97
N MET A 234 5.41 -7.05 -1.37
CA MET A 234 5.20 -7.11 0.08
C MET A 234 6.53 -7.29 0.83
N GLY A 235 7.39 -8.19 0.35
CA GLY A 235 8.71 -8.44 0.91
C GLY A 235 9.59 -7.18 0.88
N GLY A 236 9.64 -6.46 -0.25
CA GLY A 236 10.36 -5.20 -0.36
C GLY A 236 9.80 -4.10 0.56
N ALA A 237 8.47 -3.98 0.66
CA ALA A 237 7.86 -3.02 1.57
C ALA A 237 8.19 -3.32 3.03
N LEU A 238 8.10 -4.59 3.43
CA LEU A 238 8.44 -5.04 4.78
C LEU A 238 9.94 -4.92 5.07
N LEU A 239 10.82 -5.10 4.09
CA LEU A 239 12.27 -4.93 4.25
C LEU A 239 12.63 -3.55 4.80
N VAL A 240 11.91 -2.50 4.38
CA VAL A 240 12.11 -1.13 4.85
C VAL A 240 11.22 -0.83 6.06
N ALA A 241 9.97 -1.25 6.03
CA ALA A 241 8.99 -0.91 7.08
C ALA A 241 9.30 -1.60 8.41
N LEU A 242 9.71 -2.88 8.42
CA LEU A 242 10.03 -3.62 9.65
C LEU A 242 11.10 -2.89 10.50
N PRO A 243 12.32 -2.65 10.03
CA PRO A 243 13.34 -2.01 10.86
C PRO A 243 12.93 -0.59 11.27
N ALA A 244 12.25 0.16 10.40
CA ALA A 244 11.77 1.50 10.74
C ALA A 244 10.72 1.48 11.88
N PHE A 245 9.74 0.59 11.83
CA PHE A 245 8.73 0.48 12.88
C PHE A 245 9.35 -0.04 14.18
N GLN A 246 10.24 -1.02 14.11
CA GLN A 246 10.91 -1.55 15.30
C GLN A 246 11.80 -0.50 15.98
N THR A 247 12.51 0.33 15.21
CA THR A 247 13.34 1.41 15.78
C THR A 247 12.50 2.52 16.41
N VAL A 248 11.35 2.89 15.82
CA VAL A 248 10.43 3.87 16.41
C VAL A 248 9.78 3.31 17.68
N MET A 249 9.36 2.04 17.67
CA MET A 249 8.70 1.40 18.81
C MET A 249 9.65 1.10 19.98
N ARG A 250 10.96 0.92 19.73
CA ARG A 250 11.99 0.71 20.77
C ARG A 250 12.44 2.00 21.44
N ARG A 251 12.08 3.18 20.90
CA ARG A 251 12.42 4.46 21.51
C ARG A 251 11.33 4.85 22.49
N ASP A 252 11.56 4.60 23.78
CA ASP A 252 10.69 5.02 24.89
C ASP A 252 10.46 6.56 24.93
N ASP A 253 11.31 7.32 24.25
CA ASP A 253 11.28 8.78 24.18
C ASP A 253 10.34 9.35 23.08
N ILE A 254 9.88 8.52 22.12
CA ILE A 254 8.89 8.96 21.11
C ILE A 254 7.47 8.73 21.67
N THR A 255 7.19 9.29 22.85
CA THR A 255 5.81 9.41 23.35
C THR A 255 5.01 10.47 22.59
N ARG A 256 5.67 11.21 21.68
CA ARG A 256 5.04 12.21 20.81
C ARG A 256 5.72 12.14 19.45
N PRO A 257 5.04 11.71 18.39
CA PRO A 257 5.49 12.04 17.05
C PRO A 257 5.66 13.55 16.95
N PHE A 258 6.69 14.01 16.26
CA PHE A 258 7.06 15.43 16.17
C PHE A 258 5.86 16.35 15.82
N ALA A 259 4.74 15.84 15.28
CA ALA A 259 3.59 16.64 14.85
C ALA A 259 2.19 16.25 15.37
N SER A 260 2.01 15.40 16.39
CA SER A 260 0.64 15.07 16.85
C SER A 260 0.45 15.02 18.37
N HIS A 261 -0.58 15.72 18.86
CA HIS A 261 -1.11 15.64 20.22
C HIS A 261 -1.88 14.32 20.52
N HIS A 262 -2.02 13.42 19.56
CA HIS A 262 -2.64 12.12 19.78
C HIS A 262 -1.57 11.06 19.97
N SER A 263 -1.66 10.34 21.10
CA SER A 263 -0.84 9.18 21.40
C SER A 263 -0.93 8.16 20.26
N LEU A 264 0.22 7.57 19.90
CA LEU A 264 0.37 6.46 18.94
C LEU A 264 -0.56 5.27 19.24
N PHE A 265 -1.07 5.23 20.47
CA PHE A 265 -2.10 4.33 20.97
C PHE A 265 -3.15 5.19 21.68
N GLN A 266 -4.23 5.53 20.99
CA GLN A 266 -5.50 5.43 21.68
C GLN A 266 -5.87 3.95 21.59
N PRO A 267 -5.95 3.20 22.70
CA PRO A 267 -6.81 2.03 22.67
C PRO A 267 -8.14 2.55 22.14
N THR A 268 -8.66 1.96 21.06
CA THR A 268 -10.08 2.07 20.75
C THR A 268 -10.79 1.95 22.08
N ALA A 269 -11.49 3.02 22.47
CA ALA A 269 -12.17 3.13 23.75
C ALA A 269 -12.65 1.75 24.15
N ALA A 270 -12.25 1.29 25.34
CA ALA A 270 -12.81 0.11 25.94
C ALA A 270 -14.33 0.21 25.72
N GLN A 271 -14.85 -0.59 24.80
CA GLN A 271 -16.26 -0.89 24.75
C GLN A 271 -16.47 -1.73 26.00
N THR A 272 -16.67 -1.05 27.13
CA THR A 272 -17.34 -1.64 28.26
C THR A 272 -18.69 -2.13 27.71
N PRO A 273 -19.00 -3.44 27.76
CA PRO A 273 -20.35 -3.86 27.52
C PRO A 273 -21.18 -3.36 28.70
N SER A 274 -21.89 -2.24 28.53
CA SER A 274 -22.95 -1.86 29.45
C SER A 274 -24.12 -2.79 29.17
N TRP A 275 -24.12 -3.93 29.87
CA TRP A 275 -25.33 -4.70 30.10
C TRP A 275 -26.14 -3.94 31.16
N CYS A 276 -27.10 -3.14 30.70
CA CYS A 276 -28.37 -2.94 31.38
C CYS A 276 -29.45 -3.51 30.45
#